data_AF-A0A959P2J1-F1
#
_entry.id   AF-A0A959P2J1-F1
#
_cell.length_a   1.000
_cell.length_b   1.000
_cell.length_c   1.000
_cell.angle_alpha   90.00
_cell.angle_beta   90.00
_cell.angle_gamma   90.00
#
_symmetry.space_group_name_H-M   'P 1'
#
loop_
_entity.id
_entity.type
_entity.pdbx_description
1 polymer ?
#
loop_
_entity_poly.entity_id
_entity_poly.type
_entity_poly.pdbx_seq_one_letter_code
_entity_poly.pdbx_strand_id
1 'polypeptide(L)'
;IIKEEILTKAPSGKDTVFTSNPLLEWFRFKPGFQFRYLVQIYTDEVPAILVWQKEIISSEIQYLTDVNLSSGDYFWVIWAIDEFENRTQSKPASFIIP
;
A
#
# COMPACT_ATOMS: atom_id res chain seq x y z
N ILE A 1 -0.64 -20.07 7.64
CA ILE A 1 -1.71 -19.36 6.91
C ILE A 1 -2.15 -18.17 7.77
N ILE A 2 -1.94 -16.96 7.29
CA ILE A 2 -2.38 -15.74 7.96
C ILE A 2 -3.88 -15.58 7.67
N LYS A 3 -4.73 -15.58 8.70
CA LYS A 3 -6.20 -15.50 8.54
C LYS A 3 -6.71 -14.06 8.53
N GLU A 4 -5.87 -13.11 8.92
CA GLU A 4 -6.21 -11.70 9.02
C GLU A 4 -5.70 -10.94 7.79
N GLU A 5 -6.53 -10.01 7.31
CA GLU A 5 -6.23 -9.16 6.16
C GLU A 5 -5.79 -7.77 6.65
N ILE A 6 -4.84 -7.16 5.95
CA ILE A 6 -4.45 -5.77 6.23
C ILE A 6 -5.51 -4.86 5.60
N LEU A 7 -6.01 -3.91 6.37
CA LEU A 7 -7.00 -2.95 5.88
C LEU A 7 -6.29 -1.65 5.51
N THR A 8 -6.50 -1.19 4.27
CA THR A 8 -6.09 0.14 3.82
C THR A 8 -7.01 1.21 4.41
N LYS A 9 -6.47 2.38 4.77
CA LYS A 9 -7.24 3.48 5.35
C LYS A 9 -7.35 4.67 4.38
N ALA A 10 -6.23 5.15 3.85
CA ALA A 10 -6.19 6.28 2.92
C ALA A 10 -4.89 6.28 2.10
N PRO A 11 -4.86 6.82 0.88
CA PRO A 11 -6.02 7.19 0.07
C PRO A 11 -6.77 5.94 -0.38
N SER A 12 -8.09 6.01 -0.57
CA SER A 12 -8.89 4.85 -1.00
C SER A 12 -10.12 5.27 -1.81
N GLY A 13 -10.80 4.34 -2.48
CA GLY A 13 -12.09 4.64 -3.11
C GLY A 13 -12.08 5.76 -4.17
N LYS A 14 -10.94 5.98 -4.85
CA LYS A 14 -10.72 7.07 -5.83
C LYS A 14 -10.64 8.47 -5.21
N ASP A 15 -10.17 8.56 -3.97
CA ASP A 15 -9.82 9.84 -3.36
C ASP A 15 -8.86 10.63 -4.26
N THR A 16 -9.10 11.93 -4.39
CA THR A 16 -8.20 12.84 -5.10
C THR A 16 -7.08 13.30 -4.16
N VAL A 17 -5.84 12.99 -4.53
CA VAL A 17 -4.64 13.39 -3.79
C VAL A 17 -3.96 14.54 -4.55
N PHE A 18 -3.99 15.73 -3.96
CA PHE A 18 -3.42 16.95 -4.57
C PHE A 18 -1.89 17.03 -4.47
N THR A 19 -1.25 16.08 -3.79
CA THR A 19 0.20 15.98 -3.70
C THR A 19 0.69 14.88 -4.64
N SER A 20 1.81 15.13 -5.32
CA SER A 20 2.49 14.11 -6.13
C SER A 20 3.20 13.05 -5.27
N ASN A 21 3.30 13.27 -3.96
CA ASN A 21 3.81 12.33 -2.97
C ASN A 21 2.65 11.97 -2.02
N PRO A 22 1.82 10.96 -2.33
CA PRO A 22 0.72 10.56 -1.45
C PRO A 22 1.22 10.07 -0.08
N LEU A 23 0.47 10.42 0.98
CA LEU A 23 0.61 9.77 2.28
C LEU A 23 -0.28 8.53 2.29
N LEU A 24 0.33 7.35 2.33
CA LEU A 24 -0.38 6.08 2.44
C LEU A 24 -0.58 5.74 3.91
N GLU A 25 -1.79 5.35 4.30
CA GLU A 25 -2.18 5.00 5.66
C GLU A 25 -2.94 3.67 5.65
N TRP A 26 -2.63 2.80 6.61
CA TRP A 26 -3.31 1.52 6.81
C TRP A 26 -3.62 1.29 8.29
N PHE A 27 -4.53 0.37 8.56
CA PHE A 27 -4.84 -0.03 9.92
C PHE A 27 -3.71 -0.90 10.49
N ARG A 28 -3.43 -0.72 11.79
CA ARG A 28 -2.40 -1.48 12.48
C ARG A 28 -2.71 -2.97 12.44
N PHE A 29 -1.81 -3.74 11.85
CA PHE A 29 -1.86 -5.21 11.83
C PHE A 29 -1.12 -5.78 13.04
N LYS A 30 -1.75 -6.70 13.79
CA LYS A 30 -1.16 -7.33 14.99
C LYS A 30 -1.42 -8.84 15.02
N PRO A 31 -0.78 -9.61 14.15
CA PRO A 31 -1.11 -11.02 13.97
C PRO A 31 -0.40 -11.95 14.98
N GLY A 32 0.35 -11.39 15.94
CA GLY A 32 1.03 -12.15 17.01
C GLY A 32 2.39 -12.75 16.64
N PHE A 33 2.90 -12.46 15.45
CA PHE A 33 4.23 -12.86 14.96
C PHE A 33 5.00 -11.66 14.39
N GLN A 34 6.30 -11.83 14.15
CA GLN A 34 7.12 -10.82 13.49
C GLN A 34 6.88 -10.83 11.98
N PHE A 35 6.72 -9.63 11.42
CA PHE A 35 6.50 -9.44 9.99
C PHE A 35 7.04 -8.08 9.58
N ARG A 36 7.09 -7.86 8.27
CA ARG A 36 7.38 -6.57 7.63
C ARG A 36 6.30 -6.27 6.60
N TYR A 37 6.10 -4.98 6.33
CA TYR A 37 5.21 -4.57 5.24
C TYR A 37 6.00 -4.40 3.95
N LEU A 38 5.35 -4.70 2.83
CA LEU A 38 5.76 -4.28 1.50
C LEU A 38 4.60 -3.52 0.88
N VAL A 39 4.78 -2.21 0.68
CA VAL A 39 3.79 -1.35 0.03
C VAL A 39 4.15 -1.22 -1.44
N GLN A 40 3.15 -1.30 -2.31
CA GLN A 40 3.32 -1.18 -3.75
C GLN A 40 2.24 -0.29 -4.34
N ILE A 41 2.63 0.56 -5.29
CA ILE A 41 1.74 1.43 -6.06
C ILE A 41 1.82 1.01 -7.52
N TYR A 42 0.65 0.91 -8.15
CA TYR A 42 0.46 0.54 -9.53
C TYR A 42 -0.35 1.61 -10.27
N THR A 43 -0.18 1.70 -11.58
CA THR A 43 -1.11 2.41 -12.46
C THR A 43 -2.43 1.65 -12.58
N ASP A 44 -3.55 2.36 -12.69
CA ASP A 44 -4.89 1.78 -12.95
C ASP A 44 -5.14 1.60 -14.46
N GLU A 45 -4.11 1.16 -15.19
CA GLU A 45 -4.19 0.83 -16.62
C GLU A 45 -4.16 -0.68 -16.84
N VAL A 46 -4.42 -1.14 -18.07
CA VAL A 46 -4.38 -2.56 -18.42
C VAL A 46 -3.29 -2.79 -19.48
N PRO A 47 -2.18 -3.47 -19.14
CA PRO A 47 -1.85 -4.09 -17.85
C PRO A 47 -1.39 -3.08 -16.78
N ALA A 48 -1.70 -3.34 -15.51
CA ALA A 48 -1.26 -2.48 -14.41
C ALA A 48 0.27 -2.53 -14.27
N ILE A 49 0.90 -1.36 -14.18
CA ILE A 49 2.36 -1.23 -14.10
C ILE A 49 2.76 -0.85 -12.68
N LEU A 50 3.70 -1.61 -12.09
CA LEU A 50 4.30 -1.26 -10.80
C LEU A 50 5.14 0.00 -10.96
N VAL A 51 4.71 1.10 -10.34
CA VAL A 51 5.45 2.39 -10.40
C VAL A 51 6.35 2.60 -9.20
N TRP A 52 5.99 2.00 -8.05
CA TRP A 52 6.75 2.19 -6.83
C TRP A 52 6.52 1.07 -5.84
N GLN A 53 7.54 0.75 -5.06
CA GLN A 53 7.42 -0.14 -3.93
C GLN A 53 8.40 0.18 -2.81
N LYS A 54 8.03 -0.15 -1.58
CA LYS A 54 8.88 0.05 -0.41
C LYS A 54 8.61 -0.96 0.68
N GLU A 55 9.68 -1.41 1.31
CA GLU A 55 9.59 -2.20 2.54
C GLU A 55 9.54 -1.29 3.76
N ILE A 56 8.63 -1.62 4.68
CA ILE A 56 8.34 -0.81 5.86
C ILE A 56 8.30 -1.73 7.08
N ILE A 57 8.85 -1.27 8.19
CA ILE A 57 8.80 -2.00 9.46
C ILE A 57 7.36 -2.14 9.97
N SER A 58 7.07 -3.23 10.67
CA SER A 58 5.71 -3.56 11.13
C SER A 58 5.10 -2.60 12.15
N SER A 59 5.90 -1.74 12.78
CA SER A 59 5.41 -0.73 13.73
C SER A 59 4.75 0.46 13.06
N GLU A 60 5.08 0.73 11.79
CA GLU A 60 4.51 1.85 11.03
C GLU A 60 3.09 1.54 10.56
N ILE A 61 2.29 2.59 10.48
CA ILE A 61 0.90 2.55 9.99
C ILE A 61 0.65 3.55 8.86
N GLN A 62 1.67 4.33 8.52
CA GLN A 62 1.61 5.34 7.48
C GLN A 62 2.98 5.50 6.82
N TYR A 63 3.01 5.98 5.58
CA TYR A 63 4.23 6.26 4.85
C TYR A 63 4.02 7.35 3.81
N LEU A 64 4.81 8.42 3.90
CA LEU A 64 4.88 9.44 2.87
C LEU A 64 5.78 8.92 1.74
N THR A 65 5.20 8.71 0.56
CA THR A 65 5.96 8.16 -0.58
C THR A 65 7.16 9.05 -0.94
N ASP A 66 8.31 8.43 -1.17
CA ASP A 66 9.54 9.08 -1.63
C ASP A 66 9.63 9.20 -3.17
N VAL A 67 8.54 8.89 -3.87
CA VAL A 67 8.40 9.03 -5.32
C VAL A 67 7.43 10.15 -5.67
N ASN A 68 7.76 10.92 -6.70
CA ASN A 68 6.89 11.94 -7.27
C ASN A 68 6.07 11.31 -8.42
N LEU A 69 4.79 11.07 -8.18
CA LEU A 69 3.87 10.48 -9.15
C LEU A 69 3.31 11.58 -10.07
N SER A 70 3.19 11.26 -11.36
CA SER A 70 2.55 12.13 -12.35
C SER A 70 1.03 12.08 -12.21
N SER A 71 0.29 13.01 -12.83
CA SER A 71 -1.17 12.93 -12.84
C SER A 71 -1.63 11.63 -13.50
N GLY A 72 -2.70 11.05 -12.94
CA GLY A 72 -3.20 9.76 -13.37
C GLY A 72 -3.98 9.03 -12.28
N ASP A 73 -4.54 7.89 -12.68
CA ASP A 73 -5.24 6.96 -11.81
C ASP A 73 -4.28 5.87 -11.32
N TYR A 74 -4.29 5.64 -10.02
CA TYR A 74 -3.40 4.67 -9.37
C TYR A 74 -4.18 3.82 -8.37
N PHE A 75 -3.60 2.67 -8.04
CA PHE A 75 -4.01 1.93 -6.86
C PHE A 75 -2.78 1.45 -6.09
N TRP A 76 -2.94 1.28 -4.79
CA TRP A 76 -1.89 0.73 -3.96
C TRP A 76 -2.39 -0.48 -3.17
N VAL A 77 -1.44 -1.33 -2.83
CA VAL A 77 -1.65 -2.53 -2.03
C VAL A 77 -0.56 -2.61 -0.98
N ILE A 78 -0.89 -3.24 0.15
CA ILE A 78 0.06 -3.53 1.20
C ILE A 78 0.10 -5.02 1.46
N TRP A 79 1.31 -5.55 1.51
CA TRP A 79 1.60 -6.94 1.87
C TRP A 79 2.16 -6.99 3.28
N ALA A 80 1.78 -7.99 4.06
CA ALA A 80 2.52 -8.39 5.26
C ALA A 80 3.26 -9.68 4.95
N ILE A 81 4.57 -9.66 5.18
CA ILE A 81 5.50 -10.76 4.90
C ILE A 81 6.10 -11.20 6.23
N ASP A 82 5.89 -12.47 6.59
CA ASP A 82 6.48 -13.04 7.81
C ASP A 82 7.92 -13.52 7.59
N GLU A 83 8.55 -14.03 8.65
CA GLU A 83 9.93 -14.54 8.63
C GLU A 83 10.12 -15.80 7.76
N PHE A 84 9.03 -16.49 7.41
CA PHE A 84 9.02 -17.67 6.54
C PHE A 84 8.63 -17.32 5.10
N GLU A 85 8.63 -16.03 4.77
CA GLU A 85 8.23 -15.47 3.48
C GLU A 85 6.77 -15.72 3.08
N ASN A 86 5.91 -16.13 4.02
CA ASN A 86 4.48 -16.18 3.77
C ASN A 86 3.95 -14.75 3.65
N ARG A 87 3.05 -14.54 2.69
CA ARG A 87 2.52 -13.20 2.38
C ARG A 87 1.01 -13.20 2.46
N THR A 88 0.46 -12.12 3.01
CA THR A 88 -0.95 -11.76 2.87
C THR A 88 -1.03 -10.37 2.27
N GLN A 89 -2.07 -10.10 1.48
CA GLN A 89 -2.26 -8.84 0.76
C GLN A 89 -3.55 -8.17 1.23
N SER A 90 -3.57 -6.85 1.27
CA SER A 90 -4.82 -6.08 1.36
C SER A 90 -5.60 -6.10 0.03
N LYS A 91 -6.88 -5.71 0.09
CA LYS A 91 -7.58 -5.19 -1.10
C LYS A 91 -6.83 -4.00 -1.70
N PRO A 92 -6.92 -3.80 -3.04
CA PRO A 92 -6.44 -2.59 -3.70
C PRO A 92 -7.19 -1.35 -3.22
N ALA A 93 -6.46 -0.28 -2.95
CA ALA A 93 -7.00 1.03 -2.63
C ALA A 93 -6.65 2.01 -3.74
N SER A 94 -7.67 2.43 -4.49
CA SER A 94 -7.52 3.35 -5.64
C SER A 94 -7.51 4.81 -5.21
N PHE A 95 -6.77 5.64 -5.94
CA PHE A 95 -6.67 7.08 -5.76
C PHE A 95 -6.30 7.78 -7.07
N ILE A 96 -6.52 9.09 -7.14
CA ILE A 96 -6.30 9.90 -8.35
C ILE A 96 -5.36 11.04 -8.01
N ILE A 97 -4.36 11.29 -8.86
CA ILE A 97 -3.55 12.51 -8.83
C ILE A 97 -4.00 13.39 -10.00
N PRO A 98 -4.50 14.61 -9.75
CA PRO A 98 -4.99 15.51 -10.79
C PRO A 98 -3.87 16.15 -11.63
#